data_AF-A0ABD4KT83-F1
#
_entry.id   AF-A0ABD4KT83-F1
#
_cell.length_a   1.000
_cell.length_b   1.000
_cell.length_c   1.000
_cell.angle_alpha   90.00
_cell.angle_beta   90.00
_cell.angle_gamma   90.00
#
_symmetry.space_group_name_H-M   'P 1'
#
loop_
_entity.id
_entity.type
_entity.pdbx_description
1 polymer ?
#
loop_
_entity_poly.entity_id
_entity_poly.type
_entity_poly.pdbx_seq_one_letter_code
_entity_poly.pdbx_strand_id
1 'polypeptide(L)'
;MITIREMDISDYDSVIDLWRQTESLSLRDADSKQSIESYLNRNSGLSFVALSGNNIIGAVLVGTDGRRGYLQHLAVSSEFRGQKIGKALVEKSVDALTSIG
;
A
#
# COMPACT_ATOMS: atom_id res chain seq x y z
N MET A 1 4.15 -1.89 -18.44
CA MET A 1 2.80 -2.30 -18.02
C MET A 1 2.75 -2.16 -16.51
N ILE A 2 1.67 -1.60 -15.96
CA ILE A 2 1.50 -1.47 -14.51
C ILE A 2 0.72 -2.67 -13.99
N THR A 3 1.23 -3.31 -12.95
CA THR A 3 0.60 -4.45 -12.28
C THR A 3 0.33 -4.11 -10.83
N ILE A 4 -0.84 -4.50 -10.31
CA ILE A 4 -1.17 -4.37 -8.89
C ILE A 4 -1.27 -5.76 -8.28
N ARG A 5 -0.62 -5.95 -7.14
CA ARG A 5 -0.69 -7.19 -6.36
C ARG A 5 -0.71 -6.89 -4.87
N GLU A 6 -1.04 -7.92 -4.08
CA GLU A 6 -0.91 -7.86 -2.63
C GLU A 6 0.52 -7.50 -2.23
N MET A 7 0.62 -6.67 -1.20
CA MET A 7 1.90 -6.28 -0.59
C MET A 7 2.45 -7.43 0.23
N ASP A 8 3.70 -7.82 -0.03
CA ASP A 8 4.42 -8.80 0.79
C ASP A 8 5.46 -8.09 1.67
N ILE A 9 5.84 -8.70 2.79
CA ILE A 9 6.87 -8.15 3.66
C ILE A 9 8.23 -8.01 2.95
N SER A 10 8.48 -8.78 1.88
CA SER A 10 9.66 -8.60 1.02
C SER A 10 9.69 -7.25 0.30
N ASP A 11 8.55 -6.58 0.13
CA ASP A 11 8.47 -5.26 -0.52
C ASP A 11 8.84 -4.11 0.41
N TYR A 12 8.99 -4.38 1.72
CA TYR A 12 9.15 -3.37 2.76
C TYR A 12 10.17 -2.29 2.42
N ASP A 13 11.38 -2.69 2.01
CA ASP A 13 12.46 -1.72 1.74
C ASP A 13 12.08 -0.78 0.59
N SER A 14 11.47 -1.31 -0.47
CA SER A 14 11.02 -0.52 -1.62
C SER A 14 9.83 0.38 -1.29
N VAL A 15 8.90 -0.09 -0.46
CA VAL A 15 7.74 0.68 -0.01
C VAL A 15 8.17 1.82 0.91
N ILE A 16 9.10 1.57 1.83
CA ILE A 16 9.65 2.59 2.72
C ILE A 16 10.40 3.65 1.93
N ASP A 17 11.18 3.25 0.93
CA ASP A 17 11.89 4.22 0.08
C ASP A 17 10.91 5.07 -0.74
N LEU A 18 9.84 4.48 -1.28
CA LEU A 18 8.75 5.22 -1.92
C LEU A 18 8.11 6.23 -0.96
N TRP A 19 7.79 5.82 0.27
CA TRP A 19 7.17 6.68 1.26
C TRP A 19 8.09 7.81 1.72
N ARG A 20 9.39 7.56 1.91
CA ARG A 20 10.40 8.59 2.21
C ARG A 20 10.49 9.66 1.13
N GLN A 21 10.33 9.27 -0.13
CA GLN A 21 10.37 10.17 -1.29
C GLN A 21 9.03 10.88 -1.53
N THR A 22 7.95 10.49 -0.82
CA THR A 22 6.63 11.08 -0.98
C THR A 22 6.48 12.29 -0.05
N GLU A 23 6.33 13.47 -0.65
CA GLU A 23 6.06 14.71 0.07
C GLU A 23 4.86 14.54 1.03
N SER A 24 4.98 15.13 2.22
CA SER A 24 3.94 15.11 3.27
C SER A 24 3.64 13.75 3.91
N LEU A 25 4.39 12.68 3.59
CA LEU A 25 4.29 11.40 4.28
C LEU A 25 5.40 11.31 5.36
N SER A 26 5.00 11.38 6.62
CA SER A 26 5.93 11.23 7.76
C SER A 26 5.98 9.78 8.23
N LEU A 27 7.17 9.20 8.21
CA LEU A 27 7.42 7.89 8.80
C LEU A 27 7.60 7.97 10.33
N ARG A 28 7.11 6.95 11.02
CA ARG A 28 7.18 6.79 12.48
C ARG A 28 7.62 5.36 12.84
N ASP A 29 7.79 5.08 14.13
CA ASP A 29 8.12 3.73 14.62
C ASP A 29 7.08 2.66 14.21
N ALA A 30 5.83 3.09 13.99
CA ALA A 30 4.75 2.26 13.47
C ALA A 30 5.02 1.75 12.03
N ASP A 31 5.94 2.37 11.31
CA ASP A 31 6.32 2.00 9.95
C ASP A 31 7.60 1.13 9.93
N SER A 32 8.04 0.62 11.08
CA SER A 32 9.15 -0.35 11.13
C SER A 32 8.78 -1.67 10.45
N LYS A 33 9.77 -2.43 9.98
CA LYS A 33 9.56 -3.73 9.31
C LYS A 33 8.69 -4.68 10.13
N GLN A 34 8.96 -4.77 11.44
CA GLN A 34 8.21 -5.62 12.35
C GLN A 34 6.75 -5.16 12.50
N SER A 35 6.53 -3.85 12.61
CA SER A 35 5.18 -3.27 12.71
C SER A 35 4.38 -3.49 11.43
N ILE A 36 5.00 -3.27 10.26
CA ILE A 36 4.38 -3.52 8.96
C ILE A 36 4.10 -5.00 8.76
N GLU A 37 5.03 -5.91 9.07
CA GLU A 37 4.80 -7.35 9.00
C GLU A 37 3.60 -7.77 9.87
N SER A 38 3.55 -7.29 11.11
CA SER A 38 2.42 -7.56 12.02
C SER A 38 1.11 -6.98 11.47
N TYR A 39 1.17 -5.80 10.85
CA TYR A 39 0.01 -5.16 10.24
C TYR A 39 -0.51 -5.94 9.03
N LEU A 40 0.37 -6.40 8.13
CA LEU A 40 0.03 -7.21 6.98
C LEU A 40 -0.55 -8.56 7.41
N ASN A 41 0.05 -9.22 8.41
CA ASN A 41 -0.46 -10.49 8.94
C ASN A 41 -1.87 -10.34 9.54
N ARG A 42 -2.13 -9.24 10.26
CA ARG A 42 -3.46 -8.95 10.81
C ARG A 42 -4.49 -8.62 9.73
N ASN A 43 -4.06 -8.00 8.64
CA ASN A 43 -4.91 -7.50 7.55
C ASN A 43 -4.57 -8.18 6.22
N SER A 44 -4.39 -9.51 6.25
CA SER A 44 -3.96 -10.30 5.10
C SER A 44 -4.94 -10.14 3.93
N GLY A 45 -4.41 -9.96 2.71
CA GLY A 45 -5.21 -9.76 1.51
C GLY A 45 -5.69 -8.32 1.27
N LEU A 46 -5.42 -7.37 2.17
CA LEU A 46 -6.01 -6.02 2.09
C LEU A 46 -5.06 -4.95 1.55
N SER A 47 -3.75 -5.07 1.78
CA SER A 47 -2.76 -4.06 1.38
C SER A 47 -2.15 -4.36 0.01
N PHE A 48 -1.86 -3.32 -0.77
CA PHE A 48 -1.47 -3.47 -2.18
C PHE A 48 -0.28 -2.62 -2.59
N VAL A 49 0.47 -3.11 -3.57
CA VAL A 49 1.54 -2.40 -4.27
C VAL A 49 1.27 -2.34 -5.77
N ALA A 50 1.66 -1.25 -6.41
CA ALA A 50 1.69 -1.08 -7.85
C ALA A 50 3.12 -1.16 -8.36
N LEU A 51 3.34 -1.97 -9.40
CA LEU A 51 4.65 -2.21 -10.00
C LEU A 51 4.70 -1.73 -11.44
N SER A 52 5.82 -1.15 -11.85
CA SER A 52 6.23 -1.02 -13.25
C SER A 52 7.42 -1.95 -13.49
N GLY A 53 7.18 -3.11 -14.10
CA GLY A 53 8.17 -4.19 -14.12
C GLY A 53 8.42 -4.71 -12.70
N ASN A 54 9.66 -4.59 -12.22
CA ASN A 54 10.05 -4.99 -10.87
C ASN A 54 10.08 -3.82 -9.87
N ASN A 55 9.81 -2.60 -10.32
CA ASN A 55 9.91 -1.40 -9.47
C ASN A 55 8.56 -1.11 -8.81
N ILE A 56 8.55 -0.99 -7.49
CA ILE A 56 7.39 -0.50 -6.73
C ILE A 56 7.25 0.99 -6.99
N ILE A 57 6.13 1.38 -7.61
CA ILE A 57 5.82 2.77 -7.97
C ILE A 57 4.60 3.31 -7.23
N GLY A 58 3.91 2.48 -6.46
CA GLY A 58 2.79 2.87 -5.62
C GLY A 58 2.53 1.85 -4.53
N ALA A 59 1.98 2.29 -3.41
CA ALA A 59 1.68 1.44 -2.26
C ALA A 59 0.49 2.00 -1.49
N VAL A 60 -0.26 1.12 -0.84
CA VAL A 60 -1.31 1.46 0.12
C VAL A 60 -1.38 0.39 1.21
N LEU A 61 -1.39 0.84 2.47
CA LEU A 61 -1.73 0.00 3.61
C LEU A 61 -3.23 0.05 3.82
N VAL A 62 -3.83 -1.11 4.07
CA VAL A 62 -5.26 -1.23 4.33
C VAL A 62 -5.49 -2.15 5.50
N GLY A 63 -6.41 -1.77 6.37
CA GLY A 63 -6.84 -2.60 7.48
C GLY A 63 -8.25 -2.30 7.91
N THR A 64 -8.75 -3.12 8.84
CA THR A 64 -10.13 -2.99 9.35
C THR A 64 -10.22 -3.29 10.84
N ASP A 65 -11.22 -2.68 11.48
CA ASP A 65 -11.67 -3.02 12.84
C ASP A 65 -12.92 -3.92 12.85
N GLY A 66 -13.34 -4.43 11.68
CA GLY A 66 -14.57 -5.21 11.50
C GLY A 66 -15.84 -4.38 11.34
N ARG A 67 -15.74 -3.05 11.39
CA ARG A 67 -16.84 -2.11 11.11
C ARG A 67 -16.49 -1.12 10.00
N ARG A 68 -15.23 -0.72 9.91
CA ARG A 68 -14.72 0.26 8.94
C ARG A 68 -13.42 -0.24 8.32
N GLY A 69 -13.24 0.10 7.05
CA GLY A 69 -11.94 0.01 6.39
C GLY A 69 -11.16 1.30 6.56
N TYR A 70 -9.85 1.17 6.74
CA TYR A 70 -8.91 2.28 6.86
C TYR A 70 -7.84 2.14 5.78
N LEU A 71 -7.70 3.16 4.95
CA LEU A 71 -6.60 3.28 4.00
C LEU A 71 -5.55 4.22 4.60
N GLN A 72 -4.30 3.76 4.62
CA GLN A 72 -3.16 4.48 5.18
C GLN A 72 -2.01 4.48 4.17
N HIS A 73 -1.17 5.51 4.24
CA HIS A 73 0.06 5.62 3.47
C HIS A 73 -0.10 5.35 1.96
N LEU A 74 -1.23 5.79 1.38
CA LEU A 74 -1.43 5.75 -0.06
C LEU A 74 -0.45 6.71 -0.75
N ALA A 75 0.47 6.15 -1.53
CA ALA A 75 1.48 6.92 -2.24
C ALA A 75 1.66 6.39 -3.67
N VAL A 76 1.97 7.30 -4.59
CA VAL A 76 2.40 7.00 -5.97
C VAL A 76 3.62 7.85 -6.27
N SER A 77 4.65 7.22 -6.83
CA SER A 77 5.88 7.87 -7.27
C SER A 77 5.55 9.06 -8.17
N SER A 78 6.25 10.19 -7.94
CA SER A 78 6.00 11.46 -8.63
C SER A 78 6.05 11.32 -10.16
N GLU A 79 6.95 10.49 -10.68
CA GLU A 79 7.13 10.20 -12.10
C GLU A 79 5.93 9.46 -12.73
N PHE A 80 5.13 8.78 -11.90
CA PHE A 80 4.01 7.95 -12.33
C PHE A 80 2.64 8.54 -11.95
N ARG A 81 2.60 9.77 -11.40
CA ARG A 81 1.35 10.48 -11.08
C ARG A 81 0.59 10.87 -12.36
N GLY A 82 -0.71 11.14 -12.23
CA GLY A 82 -1.59 11.47 -13.37
C GLY A 82 -2.04 10.25 -14.20
N GLN A 83 -1.54 9.05 -13.90
CA GLN A 83 -1.85 7.81 -14.64
C GLN A 83 -2.94 6.94 -13.99
N LYS A 84 -3.73 7.52 -13.07
CA LYS A 84 -4.81 6.83 -12.31
C LYS A 84 -4.36 5.62 -11.47
N ILE A 85 -3.07 5.47 -11.18
CA ILE A 85 -2.54 4.37 -10.34
C ILE A 85 -3.11 4.43 -8.92
N GLY A 86 -3.16 5.61 -8.31
CA GLY A 86 -3.74 5.77 -6.98
C GLY A 86 -5.22 5.39 -6.94
N LYS A 87 -5.97 5.70 -8.01
CA LYS A 87 -7.35 5.26 -8.18
C LYS A 87 -7.43 3.73 -8.24
N ALA A 88 -6.59 3.09 -9.05
CA ALA A 88 -6.59 1.63 -9.19
C ALA A 88 -6.20 0.90 -7.89
N LEU A 89 -5.27 1.47 -7.10
CA LEU A 89 -4.95 0.97 -5.76
C LEU A 89 -6.17 1.04 -4.83
N VAL A 90 -6.86 2.18 -4.79
CA VAL A 90 -8.06 2.37 -3.96
C VAL A 90 -9.20 1.44 -4.39
N GLU A 91 -9.46 1.28 -5.69
CA GLU A 91 -10.46 0.35 -6.20
C GLU A 91 -10.16 -1.08 -5.72
N LYS A 92 -8.90 -1.51 -5.82
CA LYS A 92 -8.47 -2.83 -5.33
C LYS A 92 -8.65 -2.98 -3.81
N SER A 93 -8.33 -1.94 -3.05
CA SER A 93 -8.55 -1.91 -1.59
C SER A 93 -10.02 -2.03 -1.22
N VAL A 94 -10.90 -1.31 -1.93
CA VAL A 94 -12.35 -1.35 -1.68
C VAL A 94 -12.92 -2.71 -2.04
N ASP A 95 -12.51 -3.31 -3.16
CA ASP A 95 -12.92 -4.66 -3.55
C ASP A 95 -12.52 -5.69 -2.47
N ALA A 96 -11.28 -5.60 -1.97
CA ALA A 96 -10.78 -6.49 -0.93
C ALA A 96 -11.53 -6.34 0.39
N LEU A 97 -11.77 -5.10 0.84
CA LEU A 97 -12.58 -4.82 2.03
C LEU A 97 -14.02 -5.33 1.86
N THR A 98 -14.66 -5.08 0.72
CA THR A 98 -16.03 -5.53 0.45
C THR A 98 -16.16 -7.05 0.53
N SER A 99 -15.11 -7.79 0.15
CA SER A 99 -15.10 -9.25 0.21
C SER A 99 -15.13 -9.83 1.63
N ILE A 100 -14.76 -9.04 2.64
CA ILE A 100 -14.70 -9.45 4.05
C ILE A 100 -15.79 -8.83 4.93
N GLY A 101 -16.69 -8.02 4.35
CA GLY A 101 -17.84 -7.40 5.03
C GLY A 101 -17.64 -5.96 5.44
#